data_AF-A0A3C1ZCR6-F1
#
_entry.id   AF-A0A3C1ZCR6-F1
#
_cell.length_a   1.000
_cell.length_b   1.000
_cell.length_c   1.000
_cell.angle_alpha   90.00
_cell.angle_beta   90.00
_cell.angle_gamma   90.00
#
_symmetry.space_group_name_H-M   'P 1'
#
loop_
_entity.id
_entity.type
_entity.pdbx_description
1 polymer ?
#
loop_
_entity_poly.entity_id
_entity_poly.type
_entity_poly.pdbx_seq_one_letter_code
_entity_poly.pdbx_strand_id
1 'polypeptide(L)'
;MEQQEKDIKAVERVIKLMTKTGLFFGCVDGNYDDTERQFIDNFTARLSAVGPIDEVQDMLAHATDVHYTLDEIVAETRELLNGFDNLAERQTVALALYQFIDNVIKADGVEHPAEREAFVAWNKALAQDLADDTGN
;
A
#
# COMPACT_ATOMS: atom_id res chain seq x y z
N MET A 1 -8.89 -23.99 -12.23
CA MET A 1 -7.99 -24.09 -11.06
C MET A 1 -6.83 -23.11 -11.18
N GLU A 2 -6.09 -23.06 -12.29
CA GLU A 2 -4.95 -22.13 -12.44
C GLU A 2 -5.32 -20.63 -12.35
N GLN A 3 -6.45 -20.21 -12.92
CA GLN A 3 -6.87 -18.80 -12.84
C GLN A 3 -7.25 -18.37 -11.41
N GLN A 4 -7.99 -19.23 -10.71
CA GLN A 4 -8.43 -18.97 -9.33
C GLN A 4 -7.24 -18.86 -8.35
N GLU A 5 -6.19 -19.63 -8.59
CA GLU A 5 -4.96 -19.59 -7.77
C GLU A 5 -4.10 -18.35 -8.08
N LYS A 6 -4.09 -17.89 -9.35
CA LYS A 6 -3.49 -16.60 -9.73
C LYS A 6 -4.21 -15.43 -9.07
N ASP A 7 -5.53 -15.45 -9.07
CA ASP A 7 -6.35 -14.36 -8.52
C ASP A 7 -6.16 -14.25 -6.99
N ILE A 8 -6.06 -15.37 -6.27
CA ILE A 8 -5.76 -15.39 -4.83
C ILE A 8 -4.39 -14.76 -4.54
N LYS A 9 -3.34 -15.16 -5.30
CA LYS A 9 -1.98 -14.59 -5.13
C LYS A 9 -1.92 -13.10 -5.47
N ALA A 10 -2.74 -12.63 -6.41
CA ALA A 10 -2.84 -11.21 -6.74
C ALA A 10 -3.48 -10.43 -5.59
N VAL A 11 -4.58 -10.94 -5.03
CA VAL A 11 -5.26 -10.34 -3.86
C VAL A 11 -4.34 -10.28 -2.65
N GLU A 12 -3.58 -11.34 -2.38
CA GLU A 12 -2.59 -11.36 -1.30
C GLU A 12 -1.50 -10.29 -1.50
N ARG A 13 -0.98 -10.13 -2.72
CA ARG A 13 0.02 -9.09 -3.02
C ARG A 13 -0.53 -7.68 -2.84
N VAL A 14 -1.77 -7.44 -3.27
CA VAL A 14 -2.46 -6.15 -3.06
C VAL A 14 -2.58 -5.86 -1.56
N ILE A 15 -3.08 -6.82 -0.77
CA ILE A 15 -3.31 -6.62 0.66
C ILE A 15 -1.99 -6.44 1.42
N LYS A 16 -0.94 -7.20 1.07
CA LYS A 16 0.40 -7.00 1.62
C LYS A 16 0.92 -5.60 1.30
N LEU A 17 0.84 -5.16 0.05
CA LEU A 17 1.30 -3.83 -0.32
C LEU A 17 0.51 -2.74 0.41
N MET A 18 -0.82 -2.85 0.47
CA MET A 18 -1.65 -1.91 1.25
C MET A 18 -1.23 -1.88 2.72
N THR A 19 -0.89 -3.04 3.29
CA THR A 19 -0.42 -3.12 4.67
C THR A 19 0.92 -2.43 4.88
N LYS A 20 1.92 -2.73 4.06
CA LYS A 20 3.23 -2.07 4.13
C LYS A 20 3.12 -0.57 3.94
N THR A 21 2.27 -0.17 3.01
CA THR A 21 2.03 1.24 2.70
C THR A 21 1.36 1.95 3.87
N GLY A 22 0.33 1.36 4.47
CA GLY A 22 -0.31 1.91 5.67
C GLY A 22 0.67 2.06 6.84
N LEU A 23 1.53 1.06 7.04
CA LEU A 23 2.59 1.08 8.07
C LEU A 23 3.67 2.12 7.79
N PHE A 24 4.10 2.26 6.53
CA PHE A 24 5.09 3.26 6.16
C PHE A 24 4.58 4.68 6.40
N PHE A 25 3.39 5.01 5.86
CA PHE A 25 2.85 6.37 5.94
C PHE A 25 2.47 6.74 7.37
N GLY A 26 1.82 5.82 8.10
CA GLY A 26 1.48 6.04 9.50
C GLY A 26 2.65 5.88 10.47
N CYS A 27 3.91 5.91 10.02
CA CYS A 27 5.13 5.91 10.86
C CYS A 27 6.24 6.80 10.27
N VAL A 28 5.96 7.54 9.18
CA VAL A 28 6.99 8.19 8.37
C VAL A 28 7.66 9.36 9.09
N ASP A 29 6.99 9.93 10.10
CA ASP A 29 7.52 11.01 10.93
C ASP A 29 8.44 10.50 12.07
N GLY A 30 8.52 9.17 12.24
CA GLY A 30 9.37 8.49 13.20
C GLY A 30 8.80 8.36 14.61
N ASN A 31 7.56 8.79 14.87
CA ASN A 31 6.94 8.73 16.19
C ASN A 31 5.81 7.71 16.27
N TYR A 32 6.16 6.43 16.45
CA TYR A 32 5.19 5.38 16.73
C TYR A 32 4.41 5.63 18.03
N ASP A 33 3.19 6.16 17.89
CA ASP A 33 2.30 6.49 19.00
C ASP A 33 1.03 5.62 19.05
N ASP A 34 0.23 5.80 20.11
CA ASP A 34 -1.00 5.02 20.30
C ASP A 34 -2.05 5.28 19.20
N THR A 35 -2.00 6.44 18.53
CA THR A 35 -2.88 6.82 17.42
C THR A 35 -2.50 6.03 16.17
N GLU A 36 -1.21 5.96 15.86
CA GLU A 36 -0.68 5.16 14.74
C GLU A 36 -0.95 3.66 14.95
N ARG A 37 -0.80 3.19 16.20
CA ARG A 37 -1.20 1.83 16.58
C ARG A 37 -2.69 1.58 16.38
N GLN A 38 -3.54 2.51 16.81
CA GLN A 38 -4.99 2.40 16.65
C GLN A 38 -5.41 2.48 15.18
N PHE A 39 -4.70 3.26 14.36
CA PHE A 39 -4.87 3.28 12.92
C PHE A 39 -4.57 1.90 12.31
N ILE A 40 -3.42 1.31 12.67
CA ILE A 40 -3.02 -0.03 12.22
C ILE A 40 -4.07 -1.04 12.65
N ASP A 41 -4.47 -1.07 13.93
CA ASP A 41 -5.50 -1.98 14.44
C ASP A 41 -6.82 -1.85 13.67
N ASN A 42 -7.31 -0.63 13.44
CA ASN A 42 -8.52 -0.38 12.66
C ASN A 42 -8.37 -0.83 11.20
N PHE A 43 -7.20 -0.61 10.62
CA PHE A 43 -6.86 -1.02 9.27
C PHE A 43 -6.81 -2.56 9.17
N THR A 44 -6.21 -3.24 10.15
CA THR A 44 -6.16 -4.71 10.25
C THR A 44 -7.55 -5.32 10.34
N ALA A 45 -8.42 -4.72 11.16
CA ALA A 45 -9.77 -5.21 11.37
C ALA A 45 -10.58 -5.13 10.08
N ARG A 46 -10.43 -4.05 9.31
CA ARG A 46 -11.06 -3.89 8.00
C ARG A 46 -10.55 -4.92 6.99
N LEU A 47 -9.24 -5.18 6.95
CA LEU A 47 -8.66 -6.18 6.05
C LEU A 47 -9.08 -7.61 6.42
N SER A 48 -9.11 -7.95 7.71
CA SER A 48 -9.56 -9.26 8.18
C SER A 48 -11.02 -9.56 7.82
N ALA A 49 -11.84 -8.53 7.65
CA ALA A 49 -13.22 -8.65 7.18
C ALA A 49 -13.32 -8.92 5.67
N VAL A 50 -12.27 -8.65 4.89
CA VAL A 50 -12.21 -8.91 3.44
C VAL A 50 -11.77 -10.35 3.13
N GLY A 51 -11.03 -10.99 4.05
CA GLY A 51 -10.72 -12.42 3.97
C GLY A 51 -9.56 -12.82 4.89
N PRO A 52 -9.47 -14.10 5.27
CA PRO A 52 -8.36 -14.60 6.07
C PRO A 52 -7.12 -14.70 5.18
N ILE A 53 -6.14 -13.84 5.41
CA ILE A 53 -4.79 -14.01 4.86
C ILE A 53 -3.86 -14.08 6.07
N ASP A 54 -3.53 -15.31 6.48
CA ASP A 54 -2.72 -15.60 7.66
C ASP A 54 -1.39 -14.83 7.64
N GLU A 55 -0.82 -14.65 6.44
CA GLU A 55 0.43 -13.90 6.23
C GLU A 55 0.27 -12.39 6.48
N VAL A 56 -0.92 -11.84 6.26
CA VAL A 56 -1.23 -10.43 6.57
C VAL A 56 -1.41 -10.27 8.07
N GLN A 57 -2.04 -11.24 8.74
CA GLN A 57 -2.13 -11.23 10.20
C GLN A 57 -0.76 -11.29 10.87
N ASP A 58 0.17 -12.09 10.33
CA ASP A 58 1.53 -12.18 10.83
C ASP A 58 2.32 -10.87 10.61
N MET A 59 2.21 -10.27 9.42
CA MET A 59 2.79 -8.96 9.13
C MET A 59 2.27 -7.87 10.07
N LEU A 60 0.99 -7.94 10.43
CA LEU A 60 0.34 -7.00 11.34
C LEU A 60 0.73 -7.23 12.80
N ALA A 61 0.89 -8.49 13.22
CA ALA A 61 1.37 -8.83 14.56
C ALA A 61 2.81 -8.35 14.79
N HIS A 62 3.61 -8.27 13.73
CA HIS A 62 4.99 -7.81 13.74
C HIS A 62 5.18 -6.39 13.18
N ALA A 63 4.08 -5.66 12.94
CA ALA A 63 4.11 -4.34 12.33
C ALA A 63 5.00 -3.33 13.08
N THR A 64 5.10 -3.44 14.40
CA THR A 64 5.93 -2.55 15.24
C THR A 64 7.42 -2.79 15.10
N ASP A 65 7.82 -3.95 14.56
CA ASP A 65 9.23 -4.37 14.43
C ASP A 65 9.76 -4.15 13.01
N VAL A 66 8.90 -3.78 12.06
CA VAL A 66 9.24 -3.68 10.64
C VAL A 66 9.12 -2.24 10.16
N HIS A 67 10.24 -1.70 9.70
CA HIS A 67 10.30 -0.38 9.08
C HIS A 67 10.39 -0.55 7.57
N TYR A 68 9.43 0.03 6.86
CA TYR A 68 9.45 0.09 5.39
C TYR A 68 9.99 1.44 4.94
N THR A 69 10.60 1.47 3.76
CA THR A 69 11.09 2.68 3.12
C THR A 69 10.23 3.05 1.92
N LEU A 70 10.24 4.33 1.53
CA LEU A 70 9.53 4.78 0.33
C LEU A 70 9.97 4.02 -0.93
N ASP A 71 11.27 3.74 -1.06
CA ASP A 71 11.82 3.02 -2.22
C ASP A 71 11.27 1.58 -2.30
N GLU A 72 11.13 0.90 -1.17
CA GLU A 72 10.50 -0.43 -1.11
C GLU A 72 9.02 -0.38 -1.49
N ILE A 73 8.27 0.59 -0.97
CA ILE A 73 6.85 0.76 -1.34
C ILE A 73 6.70 1.03 -2.84
N VAL A 74 7.54 1.87 -3.42
CA VAL A 74 7.55 2.15 -4.86
C VAL A 74 7.89 0.90 -5.67
N ALA A 75 8.95 0.16 -5.28
CA ALA A 75 9.37 -1.05 -5.98
C ALA A 75 8.27 -2.13 -5.96
N GLU A 76 7.65 -2.37 -4.81
CA GLU A 76 6.58 -3.36 -4.70
C GLU A 76 5.29 -2.92 -5.41
N THR A 77 5.01 -1.62 -5.44
CA THR A 77 3.89 -1.09 -6.24
C THR A 77 4.12 -1.35 -7.72
N ARG A 78 5.35 -1.15 -8.22
CA ARG A 78 5.70 -1.47 -9.62
C ARG A 78 5.56 -2.94 -9.93
N GLU A 79 6.08 -3.83 -9.06
CA GLU A 79 5.93 -5.27 -9.26
C GLU A 79 4.46 -5.69 -9.30
N LEU A 80 3.62 -5.12 -8.43
CA LEU A 80 2.19 -5.38 -8.45
C LEU A 80 1.56 -4.93 -9.77
N LEU A 81 1.82 -3.69 -10.22
CA LEU A 81 1.26 -3.15 -11.46
C LEU A 81 1.74 -3.93 -12.70
N ASN A 82 3.00 -4.35 -12.72
CA ASN A 82 3.54 -5.20 -13.79
C ASN A 82 2.88 -6.57 -13.87
N GLY A 83 2.19 -7.01 -12.80
CA GLY A 83 1.38 -8.22 -12.79
C GLY A 83 0.07 -8.13 -13.58
N PHE A 84 -0.33 -6.93 -14.03
CA PHE A 84 -1.53 -6.73 -14.84
C PHE A 84 -1.17 -6.57 -16.32
N ASP A 85 -1.94 -7.22 -17.19
CA ASP A 85 -1.64 -7.35 -18.62
C ASP A 85 -2.05 -6.10 -19.43
N ASN A 86 -2.92 -5.24 -18.91
CA ASN A 86 -3.36 -4.05 -19.61
C ASN A 86 -3.26 -2.76 -18.77
N LEU A 87 -3.06 -1.64 -19.46
CA LEU A 87 -2.87 -0.32 -18.87
C LEU A 87 -4.10 0.15 -18.07
N ALA A 88 -5.31 -0.20 -18.49
CA ALA A 88 -6.54 0.22 -17.81
C ALA A 88 -6.66 -0.42 -16.41
N GLU A 89 -6.31 -1.70 -16.28
CA GLU A 89 -6.22 -2.40 -14.99
C GLU A 89 -5.11 -1.82 -14.12
N ARG A 90 -3.92 -1.57 -14.69
CA ARG A 90 -2.82 -0.90 -13.97
C ARG A 90 -3.26 0.45 -13.41
N GLN A 91 -3.91 1.27 -14.23
CA GLN A 91 -4.43 2.58 -13.82
C GLN A 91 -5.52 2.46 -12.74
N THR A 92 -6.39 1.46 -12.83
CA THR A 92 -7.44 1.22 -11.83
C THR A 92 -6.84 0.84 -10.48
N VAL A 93 -5.85 -0.06 -10.47
CA VAL A 93 -5.16 -0.49 -9.26
C VAL A 93 -4.33 0.65 -8.67
N ALA A 94 -3.60 1.41 -9.50
CA ALA A 94 -2.86 2.58 -9.07
C ALA A 94 -3.77 3.64 -8.44
N LEU A 95 -4.96 3.88 -9.01
CA LEU A 95 -5.94 4.79 -8.45
C LEU A 95 -6.48 4.29 -7.09
N ALA A 96 -6.73 2.99 -6.96
CA ALA A 96 -7.16 2.40 -5.70
C ALA A 96 -6.09 2.55 -4.60
N LEU A 97 -4.81 2.32 -4.94
CA LEU A 97 -3.69 2.55 -4.04
C LEU A 97 -3.53 4.02 -3.67
N TYR A 98 -3.67 4.93 -4.64
CA TYR A 98 -3.65 6.38 -4.39
C TYR A 98 -4.73 6.77 -3.38
N GLN A 99 -5.97 6.35 -3.60
CA GLN A 99 -7.09 6.64 -2.71
C GLN A 99 -6.89 6.03 -1.33
N PHE A 100 -6.31 4.83 -1.28
CA PHE A 100 -5.98 4.18 -0.04
C PHE A 100 -4.96 5.00 0.77
N ILE A 101 -3.83 5.36 0.17
CA ILE A 101 -2.78 6.16 0.84
C ILE A 101 -3.32 7.51 1.29
N ASP A 102 -4.08 8.20 0.43
CA ASP A 102 -4.68 9.49 0.75
C ASP A 102 -5.62 9.40 1.97
N ASN A 103 -6.34 8.27 2.12
CA ASN A 103 -7.16 8.02 3.30
C ASN A 103 -6.36 7.65 4.55
N VAL A 104 -5.18 7.00 4.40
CA VAL A 104 -4.27 6.71 5.51
C VAL A 104 -3.74 8.03 6.10
N ILE A 105 -3.17 8.88 5.26
CA ILE A 105 -2.56 10.16 5.65
C ILE A 105 -3.60 11.13 6.27
N LYS A 106 -4.88 10.97 5.94
CA LYS A 106 -5.96 11.82 6.47
C LYS A 106 -6.68 11.21 7.67
N ALA A 107 -6.29 10.02 8.13
CA ALA A 107 -7.07 9.25 9.09
C ALA A 107 -7.11 9.89 10.48
N ASP A 108 -6.04 10.56 10.90
CA ASP A 108 -5.91 11.29 12.16
C ASP A 108 -6.41 12.75 12.06
N GLY A 109 -6.76 13.20 10.85
CA GLY A 109 -7.20 14.55 10.56
C GLY A 109 -6.07 15.60 10.50
N VAL A 110 -4.81 15.18 10.55
CA VAL A 110 -3.62 16.04 10.51
C VAL A 110 -2.65 15.52 9.45
N GLU A 111 -2.56 16.19 8.31
CA GLU A 111 -1.56 15.83 7.29
C GLU A 111 -0.18 16.36 7.71
N HIS A 112 0.74 15.46 8.07
CA HIS A 112 2.11 15.82 8.41
C HIS A 112 2.93 16.13 7.14
N PRO A 113 3.86 17.11 7.17
CA PRO A 113 4.68 17.44 6.00
C PRO A 113 5.47 16.24 5.44
N ALA A 114 5.95 15.34 6.31
CA ALA A 114 6.67 14.14 5.90
C ALA A 114 5.80 13.15 5.11
N GLU A 115 4.55 12.94 5.54
CA GLU A 115 3.57 12.12 4.83
C GLU A 115 3.24 12.70 3.46
N ARG A 116 3.04 14.03 3.40
CA ARG A 116 2.79 14.75 2.14
C ARG A 116 3.96 14.60 1.17
N GLU A 117 5.18 14.81 1.65
CA GLU A 117 6.39 14.69 0.83
C GLU A 117 6.56 13.27 0.29
N ALA A 118 6.40 12.26 1.16
CA ALA A 118 6.45 10.86 0.77
C ALA A 118 5.35 10.48 -0.24
N PHE A 119 4.14 11.00 -0.07
CA PHE A 119 3.02 10.74 -0.97
C PHE A 119 3.24 11.35 -2.36
N VAL A 120 3.73 12.60 -2.39
CA VAL A 120 4.09 13.28 -3.65
C VAL A 120 5.21 12.52 -4.37
N ALA A 121 6.22 12.06 -3.63
CA ALA A 121 7.33 11.30 -4.19
C ALA A 121 6.88 9.95 -4.76
N TRP A 122 6.05 9.20 -4.02
CA TRP A 122 5.42 7.96 -4.50
C TRP A 122 4.62 8.18 -5.79
N ASN A 123 3.72 9.18 -5.79
CA ASN A 123 2.87 9.47 -6.94
C ASN A 123 3.67 9.90 -8.17
N LYS A 124 4.73 10.69 -7.97
CA LYS A 124 5.61 11.12 -9.06
C LYS A 124 6.35 9.93 -9.68
N ALA A 125 6.85 9.00 -8.86
CA ALA A 125 7.54 7.81 -9.35
C ALA A 125 6.61 6.96 -10.24
N LEU A 126 5.38 6.70 -9.78
CA LEU A 126 4.42 5.91 -10.56
C LEU A 126 3.90 6.62 -11.80
N ALA A 127 3.70 7.94 -11.75
CA ALA A 127 3.27 8.70 -12.90
C ALA A 127 4.31 8.67 -14.04
N GLN A 128 5.60 8.64 -13.70
CA GLN A 128 6.67 8.46 -14.67
C GLN A 128 6.61 7.07 -15.32
N ASP A 129 6.46 6.01 -14.52
CA ASP A 129 6.43 4.64 -15.05
C ASP A 129 5.22 4.38 -15.95
N LEU A 130 4.04 4.87 -15.56
CA LEU A 130 2.82 4.72 -16.35
C LEU A 130 2.82 5.56 -17.63
N ALA A 131 3.60 6.65 -17.66
CA ALA A 131 3.77 7.47 -18.86
C ALA A 131 4.76 6.82 -19.84
N ASP A 132 5.84 6.23 -19.35
CA ASP A 132 6.84 5.55 -20.19
C ASP A 132 6.25 4.32 -20.93
N ASP A 133 5.25 3.65 -20.33
CA ASP A 133 4.50 2.56 -20.95
C ASP A 133 3.57 2.99 -22.10
N THR A 134 3.28 4.29 -22.27
CA THR A 134 2.45 4.80 -23.40
C THR A 134 3.27 5.13 -24.65
N GLY A 135 4.59 4.99 -24.59
CA GLY A 135 5.53 5.42 -25.63
C GLY A 135 6.14 4.31 -26.50
N ASN A 136 5.72 3.04 -26.37
CA ASN A 136 6.30 1.90 -27.11
C ASN A 136 5.24 1.13 -27.93
#